data_AF-A0A1J3K3X7-F1
#
_entry.id   AF-A0A1J3K3X7-F1
#
_cell.length_a   1.000
_cell.length_b   1.000
_cell.length_c   1.000
_cell.angle_alpha   90.00
_cell.angle_beta   90.00
_cell.angle_gamma   90.00
#
_symmetry.space_group_name_H-M   'P 1'
#
loop_
_entity.id
_entity.type
_entity.pdbx_description
1 polymer ?
#
loop_
_entity_poly.entity_id
_entity_poly.type
_entity_poly.pdbx_seq_one_letter_code
_entity_poly.pdbx_strand_id
1 'polypeptide(L)'
;DAFKPEIYGDTLIIERRISDSTSSTVLKNHQGKKISNRREELRELVEHYNIDVENPCVIMSQDNSREFLHSGNDKDKFKFFYKATLLQQVSDILQCVDTNLKATNALVDDLEDKIKPMEKEISELVEKIKNMEQFEEIHQQLQHFKKKLAWSWVYDVDR
;
A
#
# COMPACT_ATOMS: atom_id res chain seq x y z
N ASP A 1 -12.99 21.29 13.46
CA ASP A 1 -12.84 22.19 12.30
C ASP A 1 -13.97 22.03 11.30
N ALA A 2 -14.21 23.05 10.48
CA ALA A 2 -15.22 22.98 9.42
C ALA A 2 -14.75 22.09 8.26
N PHE A 3 -15.67 21.33 7.65
CA PHE A 3 -15.37 20.51 6.47
C PHE A 3 -15.37 21.36 5.20
N LYS A 4 -14.20 21.51 4.56
CA LYS A 4 -13.99 22.26 3.30
C LYS A 4 -14.72 23.64 3.30
N PRO A 5 -14.41 24.53 4.26
CA PRO A 5 -15.14 25.78 4.48
C PRO A 5 -15.11 26.71 3.26
N GLU A 6 -14.05 26.67 2.46
CA GLU A 6 -13.94 27.39 1.19
C GLU A 6 -14.96 26.95 0.12
N ILE A 7 -15.49 25.73 0.22
CA ILE A 7 -16.47 25.18 -0.73
C ILE A 7 -17.89 25.33 -0.19
N TYR A 8 -18.09 24.95 1.08
CA TYR A 8 -19.42 24.86 1.67
C TYR A 8 -19.83 26.12 2.44
N GLY A 9 -18.87 26.95 2.87
CA GLY A 9 -19.11 28.12 3.70
C GLY A 9 -19.51 27.73 5.13
N ASP A 10 -20.28 28.60 5.78
CA ASP A 10 -20.66 28.46 7.18
C ASP A 10 -21.71 27.37 7.44
N THR A 11 -22.35 26.84 6.40
CA THR A 11 -23.41 25.83 6.54
C THR A 11 -23.36 24.84 5.39
N LEU A 12 -23.28 23.55 5.72
CA LEU A 12 -23.36 22.46 4.77
C LEU A 12 -24.75 21.83 4.82
N ILE A 13 -25.39 21.69 3.66
CA ILE A 13 -26.76 21.15 3.56
C ILE A 13 -26.70 19.81 2.83
N ILE A 14 -27.22 18.77 3.47
CA ILE A 14 -27.37 17.43 2.87
C ILE A 14 -28.85 17.24 2.53
N GLU A 15 -29.15 17.06 1.25
CA GLU A 15 -30.51 16.81 0.76
C GLU A 15 -30.59 15.40 0.20
N ARG A 16 -31.50 14.58 0.75
CA ARG A 16 -31.87 13.29 0.16
C ARG A 16 -33.28 13.38 -0.39
N ARG A 17 -33.45 13.20 -1.70
CA ARG A 17 -34.75 13.11 -2.38
C ARG A 17 -35.05 11.66 -2.72
N ILE A 18 -36.15 11.15 -2.18
CA ILE A 18 -36.66 9.81 -2.43
C ILE A 18 -37.93 9.94 -3.26
N SER A 19 -38.00 9.24 -4.39
CA SER A 19 -39.18 9.08 -5.24
C SER A 19 -39.48 7.59 -5.42
N ASP A 20 -40.64 7.27 -6.00
CA ASP A 20 -41.07 5.88 -6.24
C ASP A 20 -40.04 5.03 -6.99
N SER A 21 -39.26 5.64 -7.89
CA SER A 21 -38.29 4.94 -8.73
C SER A 21 -36.82 5.21 -8.38
N THR A 22 -36.51 6.29 -7.64
CA THR A 22 -35.12 6.71 -7.43
C THR A 22 -34.89 7.37 -6.07
N SER A 23 -33.68 7.24 -5.54
CA SER A 23 -33.20 8.02 -4.40
C SER A 23 -31.93 8.76 -4.82
N SER A 24 -31.83 10.05 -4.51
CA SER A 24 -30.65 10.87 -4.79
C SER A 24 -30.23 11.64 -3.54
N THR A 25 -28.91 11.74 -3.33
CA THR A 25 -28.33 12.53 -2.23
C THR A 25 -27.45 13.62 -2.83
N VAL A 26 -27.60 14.85 -2.35
CA VAL A 26 -26.90 16.03 -2.84
C VAL A 26 -26.35 16.83 -1.67
N LEU A 27 -25.10 17.26 -1.77
CA LEU A 27 -24.45 18.18 -0.86
C LEU A 27 -24.51 19.59 -1.46
N LYS A 28 -24.98 20.56 -0.67
CA LYS A 28 -25.14 21.96 -1.04
C LYS A 28 -24.36 22.86 -0.08
N ASN A 29 -23.91 24.01 -0.57
CA ASN A 29 -23.26 25.03 0.24
C ASN A 29 -24.29 25.88 1.03
N HIS A 30 -23.78 26.85 1.78
CA HIS A 30 -24.59 27.76 2.60
C HIS A 30 -25.65 28.57 1.81
N GLN A 31 -25.49 28.71 0.49
CA GLN A 31 -26.44 29.38 -0.40
C GLN A 31 -27.46 28.42 -1.03
N GLY A 32 -27.41 27.12 -0.69
CA GLY A 32 -28.25 26.09 -1.30
C GLY A 32 -27.80 25.65 -2.69
N LYS A 33 -26.63 26.10 -3.17
CA LYS A 33 -26.07 25.67 -4.46
C LYS A 33 -25.52 24.25 -4.32
N LYS A 34 -25.92 23.36 -5.24
CA LYS A 34 -25.38 22.00 -5.35
C LYS A 34 -23.87 22.04 -5.61
N ILE A 35 -23.11 21.40 -4.73
CA ILE A 35 -21.66 21.22 -4.84
C ILE A 35 -21.35 19.81 -5.33
N SER A 36 -21.97 18.79 -4.73
CA SER A 36 -21.65 17.40 -5.01
C SER A 36 -22.87 16.49 -4.88
N ASN A 37 -22.79 15.33 -5.53
CA ASN A 37 -23.70 14.19 -5.35
C ASN A 37 -22.92 12.87 -5.23
N ARG A 38 -21.61 12.95 -4.97
CA ARG A 38 -20.73 11.79 -4.83
C ARG A 38 -20.88 11.21 -3.43
N ARG A 39 -20.97 9.88 -3.36
CA ARG A 39 -21.14 9.18 -2.09
C ARG A 39 -19.85 9.17 -1.28
N GLU A 40 -18.71 9.24 -1.95
CA GLU A 40 -17.37 9.31 -1.37
C GLU A 40 -17.20 10.61 -0.59
N GLU A 41 -17.68 11.73 -1.13
CA GLU A 41 -17.59 13.04 -0.45
C GLU A 41 -18.50 13.12 0.77
N LEU A 42 -19.67 12.46 0.73
CA LEU A 42 -20.50 12.27 1.92
C LEU A 42 -19.79 11.40 2.97
N ARG A 43 -19.04 10.37 2.55
CA ARG A 43 -18.26 9.52 3.46
C ARG A 43 -17.14 10.32 4.14
N GLU A 44 -16.38 11.09 3.37
CA GLU A 44 -15.34 11.99 3.90
C GLU A 44 -15.91 12.98 4.93
N LEU A 45 -17.10 13.54 4.66
CA LEU A 45 -17.80 14.44 5.58
C LEU A 45 -18.15 13.72 6.89
N VAL A 46 -18.75 12.53 6.80
CA VAL A 46 -19.16 11.72 7.96
C VAL A 46 -17.94 11.35 8.81
N GLU A 47 -16.84 10.99 8.17
CA GLU A 47 -15.56 10.67 8.82
C GLU A 47 -14.95 11.90 9.50
N HIS A 48 -14.93 13.07 8.83
CA HIS A 48 -14.43 14.33 9.38
C HIS A 48 -15.14 14.75 10.68
N TYR A 49 -16.44 14.46 10.80
CA TYR A 49 -17.22 14.76 12.00
C TYR A 49 -17.35 13.58 12.97
N ASN A 50 -16.63 12.47 12.74
CA ASN A 50 -16.71 11.26 13.56
C ASN A 50 -18.14 10.75 13.78
N ILE A 51 -18.99 10.86 12.75
CA ILE A 51 -20.38 10.39 12.82
C ILE A 51 -20.39 8.89 12.48
N ASP A 52 -20.60 8.03 13.47
CA ASP A 52 -20.81 6.60 13.24
C ASP A 52 -22.29 6.25 13.33
N VAL A 53 -22.93 6.06 12.16
CA VAL A 53 -24.35 5.67 12.07
C VAL A 53 -24.59 4.20 12.40
N GLU A 54 -23.55 3.37 12.37
CA GLU A 54 -23.61 1.93 12.68
C GLU A 54 -23.45 1.65 14.18
N ASN A 55 -23.03 2.65 14.95
CA ASN A 55 -22.93 2.57 16.39
C ASN A 55 -24.33 2.64 17.04
N PRO A 56 -24.79 1.55 17.68
CA PRO A 56 -26.14 1.50 18.26
C PRO A 56 -26.31 2.45 19.46
N CYS A 57 -25.22 2.97 20.04
CA CYS A 57 -25.29 4.04 21.05
C CYS A 57 -25.46 5.43 20.44
N VAL A 58 -25.10 5.63 19.17
CA VAL A 58 -25.33 6.89 18.44
C VAL A 58 -26.74 6.90 17.86
N ILE A 59 -27.16 5.79 17.22
CA ILE A 59 -28.51 5.62 16.69
C ILE A 59 -29.22 4.49 17.43
N MET A 60 -30.09 4.89 18.37
CA MET A 60 -30.85 3.96 19.20
C MET A 60 -32.26 3.75 18.64
N SER A 61 -32.44 2.70 17.84
CA SER A 61 -33.76 2.29 17.33
C SER A 61 -34.57 1.57 18.41
N GLN A 62 -35.90 1.49 18.22
CA GLN A 62 -36.78 0.74 19.13
C GLN A 62 -36.36 -0.74 19.25
N ASP A 63 -35.97 -1.36 18.14
CA ASP A 63 -35.52 -2.75 18.11
C ASP A 63 -34.16 -2.91 18.80
N ASN A 64 -33.21 -2.00 18.58
CA ASN A 64 -31.90 -2.02 19.26
C ASN A 64 -32.06 -1.86 20.77
N SER A 65 -32.97 -0.98 21.24
CA SER A 65 -33.29 -0.81 22.65
C SER A 65 -33.91 -2.07 23.25
N ARG A 66 -34.84 -2.71 22.51
CA ARG A 66 -35.47 -3.96 22.94
C ARG A 66 -34.44 -5.08 23.01
N GLU A 67 -33.60 -5.22 21.98
CA GLU A 67 -32.52 -6.21 21.95
C GLU A 67 -31.55 -5.98 23.11
N PHE A 68 -31.13 -4.75 23.37
CA PHE A 68 -30.24 -4.43 24.51
C PHE A 68 -30.86 -4.76 25.87
N LEU A 69 -32.12 -4.40 26.10
CA LEU A 69 -32.81 -4.63 27.38
C LEU A 69 -33.24 -6.09 27.59
N HIS A 70 -33.54 -6.80 26.50
CA HIS A 70 -34.07 -8.17 26.54
C HIS A 70 -33.08 -9.25 26.08
N SER A 71 -31.87 -8.90 25.62
CA SER A 71 -30.78 -9.87 25.43
C SER A 71 -30.35 -10.37 26.82
N GLY A 72 -31.04 -11.39 27.31
CA GLY A 72 -30.79 -11.99 28.63
C GLY A 72 -29.43 -12.69 28.75
N ASN A 73 -28.67 -12.80 27.65
CA ASN A 73 -27.38 -13.47 27.58
C ASN A 73 -26.21 -12.48 27.68
N ASP A 74 -25.26 -12.73 28.57
CA ASP A 74 -24.11 -11.85 28.80
C ASP A 74 -23.19 -11.73 27.57
N LYS A 75 -23.17 -12.74 26.70
CA LYS A 75 -22.43 -12.69 25.43
C LYS A 75 -22.94 -11.60 24.49
N ASP A 76 -24.25 -11.41 24.43
CA ASP A 76 -24.87 -10.43 23.53
C ASP A 76 -24.70 -9.02 24.06
N LYS A 77 -24.77 -8.84 25.39
CA LYS A 77 -24.39 -7.57 26.05
C LYS A 77 -22.94 -7.20 25.79
N PHE A 78 -22.02 -8.17 25.87
CA PHE A 78 -20.62 -7.94 25.52
C PHE A 78 -20.47 -7.56 24.05
N LYS A 79 -21.12 -8.27 23.13
CA LYS A 79 -21.08 -7.94 21.69
C LYS A 79 -21.62 -6.53 21.43
N PHE A 80 -22.70 -6.13 22.09
CA PHE A 80 -23.24 -4.78 22.00
C PHE A 80 -22.23 -3.74 22.49
N PHE A 81 -21.66 -3.94 23.69
CA PHE A 81 -20.61 -3.08 24.22
C PHE A 81 -19.39 -3.00 23.29
N TYR A 82 -18.95 -4.13 22.76
CA TYR A 82 -17.81 -4.25 21.86
C TYR A 82 -18.02 -3.49 20.54
N LYS A 83 -19.25 -3.51 19.99
CA LYS A 83 -19.63 -2.70 18.83
C LYS A 83 -19.76 -1.22 19.19
N ALA A 84 -20.43 -0.91 20.30
CA ALA A 84 -20.70 0.46 20.74
C ALA A 84 -19.43 1.25 21.10
N THR A 85 -18.42 0.57 21.63
CA THR A 85 -17.11 1.14 21.96
C THR A 85 -16.13 1.15 20.79
N LEU A 86 -16.59 0.78 19.59
CA LEU A 86 -15.78 0.70 18.36
C LEU A 86 -14.60 -0.29 18.44
N LEU A 87 -14.51 -1.09 19.50
CA LEU A 87 -13.45 -2.10 19.68
C LEU A 87 -13.50 -3.17 18.59
N GLN A 88 -14.70 -3.49 18.10
CA GLN A 88 -14.85 -4.39 16.96
C GLN A 88 -14.15 -3.87 15.71
N GLN A 89 -14.34 -2.60 15.37
CA GLN A 89 -13.71 -2.00 14.19
C GLN A 89 -12.19 -2.01 14.32
N VAL A 90 -11.66 -1.68 15.50
CA VAL A 90 -10.22 -1.73 15.78
C VAL A 90 -9.67 -3.15 15.60
N SER A 91 -10.36 -4.16 16.13
CA SER A 91 -9.96 -5.56 15.98
C SER A 91 -9.96 -6.00 14.52
N ASP A 92 -10.98 -5.64 13.75
CA ASP A 92 -11.09 -6.00 12.33
C ASP A 92 -9.95 -5.35 11.52
N ILE A 93 -9.60 -4.09 11.83
CA ILE A 93 -8.46 -3.38 11.24
C ILE A 93 -7.15 -4.09 11.60
N LEU A 94 -6.92 -4.42 12.88
CA LEU A 94 -5.71 -5.10 13.31
C LEU A 94 -5.55 -6.46 12.62
N GLN A 95 -6.65 -7.21 12.47
CA GLN A 95 -6.63 -8.48 11.75
C GLN A 95 -6.29 -8.27 10.27
N CYS A 96 -6.85 -7.25 9.62
CA CYS A 96 -6.52 -6.92 8.24
C CYS A 96 -5.03 -6.55 8.09
N VAL A 97 -4.50 -5.71 8.98
CA VAL A 97 -3.08 -5.33 9.00
C VAL A 97 -2.17 -6.56 9.17
N ASP A 98 -2.50 -7.45 10.11
CA ASP A 98 -1.74 -8.69 10.32
C ASP A 98 -1.73 -9.58 9.06
N THR A 99 -2.88 -9.74 8.41
CA THR A 99 -2.95 -10.52 7.16
C THR A 99 -2.13 -9.90 6.03
N ASN A 100 -2.17 -8.56 5.91
CA ASN A 100 -1.40 -7.83 4.90
C ASN A 100 0.11 -7.91 5.18
N LEU A 101 0.53 -7.82 6.44
CA LEU A 101 1.93 -7.98 6.83
C LEU A 101 2.45 -9.38 6.50
N LYS A 102 1.69 -10.42 6.83
CA LYS A 102 2.04 -11.80 6.49
C LYS A 102 2.20 -12.00 4.99
N ALA A 103 1.26 -11.48 4.20
CA ALA A 103 1.34 -11.56 2.74
C ALA A 103 2.56 -10.80 2.18
N THR A 104 2.82 -9.61 2.70
CA THR A 104 3.96 -8.78 2.27
C THR A 104 5.30 -9.44 2.61
N ASN A 105 5.45 -9.96 3.82
CA ASN A 105 6.67 -10.67 4.22
C ASN A 105 6.91 -11.91 3.35
N ALA A 106 5.87 -12.69 3.05
CA ALA A 106 6.01 -13.84 2.15
C ALA A 106 6.46 -13.43 0.73
N LEU A 107 6.03 -12.27 0.24
CA LEU A 107 6.51 -11.72 -1.04
C LEU A 107 7.95 -11.25 -0.95
N VAL A 108 8.37 -10.65 0.17
CA VAL A 108 9.77 -10.25 0.39
C VAL A 108 10.67 -11.48 0.39
N ASP A 109 10.29 -12.54 1.10
CA ASP A 109 11.06 -13.79 1.17
C ASP A 109 11.23 -14.41 -0.23
N ASP A 110 10.17 -14.48 -1.04
CA ASP A 110 10.23 -14.98 -2.43
C ASP A 110 11.13 -14.13 -3.34
N LEU A 111 11.11 -12.81 -3.16
CA LEU A 111 11.98 -11.90 -3.92
C LEU A 111 13.44 -12.04 -3.50
N GLU A 112 13.73 -12.15 -2.20
CA GLU A 112 15.08 -12.40 -1.70
C GLU A 112 15.64 -13.72 -2.24
N ASP A 113 14.83 -14.78 -2.27
CA ASP A 113 15.24 -16.07 -2.82
C ASP A 113 15.51 -16.02 -4.33
N LYS A 114 14.86 -15.13 -5.08
CA LYS A 114 15.13 -14.88 -6.50
C LYS A 114 16.39 -14.03 -6.73
N ILE A 115 16.71 -13.11 -5.82
CA ILE A 115 17.87 -12.22 -5.92
C ILE A 115 19.17 -12.99 -5.64
N LYS A 116 19.18 -13.86 -4.62
CA LYS A 116 20.36 -14.68 -4.24
C LYS A 116 21.08 -15.36 -5.42
N PRO A 117 20.40 -16.10 -6.32
CA PRO A 117 21.06 -16.74 -7.45
C PRO A 117 21.57 -15.72 -8.49
N MET A 118 20.88 -14.60 -8.69
CA MET A 118 21.33 -13.54 -9.60
C MET A 118 22.61 -12.88 -9.08
N GLU A 119 22.71 -12.60 -7.78
CA GLU A 119 23.92 -12.07 -7.16
C GLU A 119 25.10 -13.04 -7.32
N LYS A 120 24.86 -14.34 -7.16
CA LYS A 120 25.86 -15.37 -7.40
C LYS A 120 26.33 -15.39 -8.86
N GLU A 121 25.41 -15.34 -9.81
CA GLU A 121 25.72 -15.29 -11.24
C GLU A 121 26.55 -14.05 -11.60
N ILE A 122 26.19 -12.89 -11.06
CA ILE A 122 26.96 -11.65 -11.22
C ILE A 122 28.38 -11.84 -10.67
N SER A 123 28.55 -12.41 -9.48
CA SER A 123 29.88 -12.66 -8.92
C SER A 123 30.73 -13.58 -9.80
N GLU A 124 30.14 -14.65 -10.33
CA GLU A 124 30.84 -15.58 -11.23
C GLU A 124 31.24 -14.92 -12.55
N LEU A 125 30.38 -14.06 -13.11
CA LEU A 125 30.67 -13.30 -14.32
C LEU A 125 31.79 -12.27 -14.09
N VAL A 126 31.78 -11.57 -12.96
CA VAL A 126 32.85 -10.63 -12.58
C VAL A 126 34.19 -11.35 -12.46
N GLU A 127 34.22 -12.54 -11.86
CA GLU A 127 35.44 -13.34 -11.76
C GLU A 127 35.95 -13.78 -13.15
N LYS A 128 35.05 -14.20 -14.04
CA LYS A 128 35.40 -14.56 -15.44
C LYS A 128 35.98 -13.37 -16.20
N ILE A 129 35.42 -12.17 -16.04
CA ILE A 129 35.93 -10.94 -16.67
C ILE A 129 37.35 -10.67 -16.19
N LYS A 130 37.59 -10.73 -14.89
CA LYS A 130 38.93 -10.52 -14.32
C LYS A 130 39.96 -11.53 -14.84
N ASN A 131 39.56 -12.79 -14.98
CA ASN A 131 40.44 -13.83 -15.56
C ASN A 131 40.73 -13.57 -17.05
N MET A 132 39.77 -13.06 -17.82
CA MET A 132 39.97 -12.68 -19.22
C MET A 132 40.91 -11.48 -19.36
N GLU A 133 40.80 -10.47 -18.50
CA GLU A 133 41.70 -9.31 -18.48
C GLU A 133 43.16 -9.75 -18.25
N GLN A 134 43.39 -10.67 -17.29
CA GLN A 134 44.71 -11.26 -17.06
C GLN A 134 45.24 -12.04 -18.27
N PHE A 135 44.37 -12.80 -18.93
CA PHE A 135 44.75 -13.54 -20.14
C PHE A 135 45.15 -12.59 -21.27
N GLU A 136 44.42 -11.48 -21.45
CA GLU A 136 44.73 -10.48 -22.46
C GLU A 136 46.08 -9.80 -22.20
N GLU A 137 46.41 -9.50 -20.93
CA GLU A 137 47.72 -8.97 -20.55
C GLU A 137 48.86 -9.95 -20.90
N ILE A 138 48.71 -11.24 -20.58
CA ILE A 138 49.69 -12.27 -20.95
C ILE A 138 49.81 -12.37 -22.47
N HIS A 139 48.70 -12.30 -23.20
CA HIS A 139 48.71 -12.34 -24.66
C HIS A 139 49.49 -11.16 -25.25
N GLN A 140 49.29 -9.94 -24.74
CA GLN A 140 50.03 -8.76 -25.16
C GLN A 140 51.54 -8.91 -24.90
N GLN A 141 51.93 -9.43 -23.72
CA GLN A 141 53.33 -9.73 -23.41
C GLN A 141 53.92 -10.76 -24.38
N LEU A 142 53.18 -11.82 -24.72
CA LEU A 142 53.60 -12.84 -25.67
C LEU A 142 53.85 -12.25 -27.06
N GLN A 143 52.95 -11.39 -27.55
CA GLN A 143 53.14 -10.68 -28.82
C GLN A 143 54.38 -9.78 -28.79
N HIS A 144 54.62 -9.09 -27.67
CA HIS A 144 55.83 -8.28 -27.48
C HIS A 144 57.10 -9.13 -27.53
N PHE A 145 57.13 -10.27 -26.84
CA PHE A 145 58.27 -11.19 -26.88
C PHE A 145 58.50 -11.80 -28.26
N LYS A 146 57.44 -12.12 -29.01
CA LYS A 146 57.55 -12.56 -30.41
C LYS A 146 58.21 -11.50 -31.29
N LYS A 147 57.80 -10.24 -31.14
CA LYS A 147 58.42 -9.11 -31.87
C LYS A 147 59.90 -8.98 -31.52
N LYS A 148 60.25 -9.03 -30.23
CA LYS A 148 61.66 -9.01 -29.77
C LYS A 148 62.48 -10.17 -30.33
N LEU A 149 61.91 -11.37 -30.35
CA LEU A 149 62.58 -12.56 -30.90
C LEU A 149 62.85 -12.41 -32.40
N ALA A 150 61.87 -11.93 -33.17
CA ALA A 150 62.04 -11.67 -34.59
C ALA A 150 63.13 -10.62 -34.86
N TRP A 151 63.19 -9.54 -34.07
CA TRP A 151 64.27 -8.55 -34.15
C TRP A 151 65.64 -9.12 -33.79
N SER A 152 65.74 -9.99 -32.78
CA SER A 152 66.99 -10.68 -32.44
C SER A 152 67.51 -11.54 -33.60
N TRP A 153 66.61 -12.24 -34.29
CA TRP A 153 66.96 -13.04 -35.47
C TRP A 153 67.50 -12.19 -36.62
N VAL A 154 66.89 -11.03 -36.89
CA VAL A 154 67.42 -10.09 -37.90
C VAL A 154 68.81 -9.61 -37.50
N TYR A 155 69.01 -9.26 -36.23
CA TYR A 155 70.31 -8.80 -35.72
C TYR A 155 71.41 -9.87 -35.81
N ASP A 156 71.09 -11.15 -35.56
CA ASP A 156 72.03 -12.26 -35.68
C ASP A 156 72.36 -12.62 -37.14
N VAL A 157 71.46 -12.36 -38.09
CA VAL A 157 71.67 -12.60 -39.54
C VAL A 157 72.40 -11.44 -40.22
N ASP A 158 72.24 -10.20 -39.74
CA ASP A 158 72.95 -9.00 -40.23
C ASP A 158 74.41 -8.90 -39.72
N ARG A 159 74.85 -9.86 -38.90
CA ARG A 159 76.22 -9.94 -38.35
C ARG A 159 77.12 -10.84 -39.19
#